data_AF-A0A078HAZ0-F1
#
_entry.id   AF-A0A078HAZ0-F1
#
_cell.length_a   1.000
_cell.length_b   1.000
_cell.length_c   1.000
_cell.angle_alpha   90.00
_cell.angle_beta   90.00
_cell.angle_gamma   90.00
#
_symmetry.space_group_name_H-M   'P 1'
#
loop_
_entity.id
_entity.type
_entity.pdbx_description
1 polymer ?
#
loop_
_entity_poly.entity_id
_entity_poly.type
_entity_poly.pdbx_seq_one_letter_code
_entity_poly.pdbx_strand_id
1 'polypeptide(L)'
;MIYHFYSYVTGSGPHWTYILADEDGTKMEMTICGGYEDRFRGIEKQEGKWVEILWVDVHRAYPDTMGVVFNMESHFDDPARPKMVFYVRDNIESQIKCVATGDHAYAFRDGLENMRGHGQVIVVLKIWRVWSFFYYFGSDELWLETEGGLSDFRFNPFLPEVEEFRQSPLRSDPYVQRHGAIGPL
;
A
#
# COMPACT_ATOMS: atom_id res chain seq x y z
N MET A 1 10.99 -23.63 9.67
CA MET A 1 10.42 -23.75 8.33
C MET A 1 11.36 -23.02 7.40
N ILE A 2 11.91 -23.71 6.40
CA ILE A 2 12.86 -23.14 5.44
C ILE A 2 12.02 -22.63 4.28
N TYR A 3 12.15 -21.36 3.96
CA TYR A 3 11.46 -20.73 2.83
C TYR A 3 12.50 -20.34 1.81
N HIS A 4 12.35 -20.85 0.59
CA HIS A 4 13.16 -20.40 -0.53
C HIS A 4 12.52 -19.16 -1.12
N PHE A 5 13.32 -18.12 -1.32
CA PHE A 5 12.85 -16.89 -1.95
C PHE A 5 13.71 -16.46 -3.14
N TYR A 6 13.08 -15.86 -4.14
CA TYR A 6 13.72 -15.10 -5.21
C TYR A 6 13.93 -13.66 -4.76
N SER A 7 15.16 -13.14 -4.82
CA SER A 7 15.48 -11.76 -4.41
C SER A 7 15.61 -10.78 -5.59
N TYR A 8 15.16 -9.52 -5.41
CA TYR A 8 15.54 -8.38 -6.27
C TYR A 8 15.67 -7.09 -5.44
N VAL A 9 16.49 -6.13 -5.89
CA VAL A 9 16.87 -4.95 -5.09
C VAL A 9 16.15 -3.68 -5.54
N THR A 10 15.55 -2.97 -4.58
CA THR A 10 14.71 -1.80 -4.87
C THR A 10 15.24 -0.47 -4.31
N GLY A 11 16.38 -0.45 -3.62
CA GLY A 11 16.95 0.80 -3.12
C GLY A 11 18.41 0.70 -2.68
N SER A 12 19.15 1.81 -2.83
CA SER A 12 20.53 1.97 -2.38
C SER A 12 20.66 3.18 -1.46
N GLY A 13 20.47 2.97 -0.16
CA GLY A 13 20.68 3.97 0.91
C GLY A 13 21.60 3.43 2.00
N PRO A 14 21.56 3.96 3.25
CA PRO A 14 22.22 3.34 4.41
C PRO A 14 21.57 2.00 4.82
N HIS A 15 20.53 1.57 4.11
CA HIS A 15 19.84 0.30 4.33
C HIS A 15 19.58 -0.34 2.96
N TRP A 16 19.64 -1.67 2.91
CA TRP A 16 19.33 -2.44 1.70
C TRP A 16 17.95 -3.07 1.85
N THR A 17 17.06 -2.80 0.89
CA THR A 17 15.74 -3.42 0.82
C THR A 17 15.71 -4.44 -0.31
N TYR A 18 15.32 -5.65 0.03
CA TYR A 18 15.14 -6.77 -0.87
C TYR A 18 13.66 -7.14 -0.90
N ILE A 19 13.17 -7.48 -2.08
CA ILE A 19 11.90 -8.17 -2.21
C ILE A 19 12.17 -9.64 -2.44
N LEU A 20 11.51 -10.46 -1.65
CA LEU A 20 11.61 -11.90 -1.61
C LEU A 20 10.29 -12.49 -2.10
N ALA A 21 10.32 -13.44 -3.03
CA ALA A 21 9.11 -14.13 -3.51
C ALA A 21 9.25 -15.65 -3.38
N ASP A 22 8.26 -16.33 -2.81
CA ASP A 22 8.24 -17.80 -2.73
C ASP A 22 7.77 -18.46 -4.04
N GLU A 23 7.67 -19.79 -4.06
CA GLU A 23 7.22 -20.58 -5.22
C GLU A 23 5.80 -20.22 -5.68
N ASP A 24 4.92 -19.82 -4.75
CA ASP A 24 3.54 -19.43 -5.02
C ASP A 24 3.42 -17.95 -5.43
N GLY A 25 4.53 -17.21 -5.42
CA GLY A 25 4.60 -15.79 -5.75
C GLY A 25 4.19 -14.87 -4.61
N THR A 26 4.07 -15.38 -3.38
CA THR A 26 3.89 -14.57 -2.17
C THR A 26 5.14 -13.75 -1.95
N LYS A 27 4.97 -12.43 -1.79
CA LYS A 27 6.09 -11.49 -1.66
C LYS A 27 6.27 -10.99 -0.23
N MET A 28 7.52 -10.79 0.16
CA MET A 28 7.91 -10.17 1.42
C MET A 28 8.98 -9.10 1.18
N GLU A 29 8.85 -7.96 1.84
CA GLU A 29 9.93 -6.97 1.94
C GLU A 29 10.86 -7.35 3.10
N MET A 30 12.15 -7.40 2.83
CA MET A 30 13.19 -7.55 3.85
C MET A 30 14.13 -6.35 3.79
N THR A 31 14.24 -5.63 4.90
CA THR A 31 15.17 -4.50 5.04
C THR A 31 16.31 -4.87 5.97
N ILE A 32 17.54 -4.59 5.54
CA ILE A 32 18.76 -4.80 6.31
C ILE A 32 19.20 -3.46 6.88
N CYS A 33 19.14 -3.33 8.21
CA CYS A 33 19.48 -2.11 8.94
C CYS A 33 20.61 -2.33 9.95
N GLY A 34 21.29 -1.26 10.38
CA GLY A 34 22.09 -1.25 11.60
C GLY A 34 23.48 -1.87 11.48
N GLY A 35 24.28 -1.50 10.47
CA GLY A 35 25.70 -1.89 10.38
C GLY A 35 25.96 -3.34 9.96
N TYR A 36 24.90 -4.09 9.62
CA TYR A 36 25.00 -5.40 8.99
C TYR A 36 25.13 -5.32 7.46
N GLU A 37 25.05 -4.13 6.88
CA GLU A 37 25.07 -3.89 5.42
C GLU A 37 26.26 -4.56 4.73
N ASP A 38 27.46 -4.48 5.31
CA ASP A 38 28.66 -5.09 4.74
C ASP A 38 28.59 -6.62 4.67
N ARG A 39 27.82 -7.28 5.55
CA ARG A 39 27.66 -8.74 5.55
C ARG A 39 26.75 -9.24 4.43
N PHE A 40 25.85 -8.39 3.95
CA PHE A 40 24.89 -8.72 2.90
C PHE A 40 25.21 -8.03 1.57
N ARG A 41 26.32 -7.28 1.51
CA ARG A 41 26.84 -6.64 0.30
C ARG A 41 27.21 -7.70 -0.75
N GLY A 42 26.76 -7.50 -1.99
CA GLY A 42 26.95 -8.43 -3.11
C GLY A 42 25.75 -9.35 -3.36
N ILE A 43 24.78 -9.42 -2.44
CA ILE A 43 23.53 -10.18 -2.65
C ILE A 43 22.65 -9.49 -3.68
N GLU A 44 22.75 -8.16 -3.81
CA GLU A 44 22.07 -7.40 -4.88
C GLU A 44 22.45 -7.86 -6.28
N LYS A 45 23.60 -8.51 -6.44
CA LYS A 45 24.09 -9.04 -7.71
C LYS A 45 23.63 -10.48 -7.96
N GLN A 46 22.81 -11.04 -7.06
CA GLN A 46 22.33 -12.41 -7.11
C GLN A 46 20.81 -12.48 -7.30
N GLU A 47 20.23 -11.45 -7.92
CA GLU A 47 18.85 -11.53 -8.42
C GLU A 47 18.67 -12.78 -9.26
N GLY A 48 17.59 -13.53 -9.07
CA GLY A 48 17.48 -14.85 -9.71
C GLY A 48 17.50 -16.03 -8.78
N LYS A 49 18.16 -15.90 -7.62
CA LYS A 49 18.59 -17.06 -6.84
C LYS A 49 17.70 -17.33 -5.65
N TRP A 50 17.51 -18.61 -5.40
CA TRP A 50 16.93 -19.11 -4.16
C TRP A 50 17.88 -18.87 -3.00
N VAL A 51 17.36 -18.22 -1.95
CA VAL A 51 18.07 -18.01 -0.70
C VAL A 51 17.28 -18.62 0.47
N GLU A 52 18.01 -19.18 1.43
CA GLU A 52 17.45 -19.59 2.71
C GLU A 52 17.62 -18.46 3.72
N ILE A 53 16.53 -18.09 4.39
CA ILE A 53 16.53 -17.02 5.39
C ILE A 53 16.21 -17.61 6.76
N LEU A 54 17.11 -17.37 7.70
CA LEU A 54 17.02 -17.88 9.06
C LEU A 54 17.21 -16.69 10.02
N TRP A 55 16.38 -16.64 11.06
CA TRP A 55 16.45 -15.65 12.15
C TRP A 55 16.24 -14.20 11.70
N VAL A 56 14.99 -13.87 11.33
CA VAL A 56 14.56 -12.51 10.99
C VAL A 56 13.48 -12.00 11.94
N ASP A 57 13.50 -10.70 12.22
CA ASP A 57 12.41 -10.03 12.92
C ASP A 57 11.30 -9.65 11.93
N VAL A 58 10.07 -10.06 12.24
CA VAL A 58 8.88 -9.73 11.43
C VAL A 58 8.23 -8.50 12.02
N HIS A 59 8.37 -7.36 11.33
CA HIS A 59 8.04 -6.06 11.93
C HIS A 59 6.77 -5.41 11.37
N ARG A 60 6.28 -5.81 10.19
CA ARG A 60 5.18 -5.13 9.48
C ARG A 60 4.23 -6.09 8.79
N ALA A 61 2.95 -5.75 8.83
CA ALA A 61 1.91 -6.43 8.05
C ALA A 61 1.70 -5.73 6.71
N TYR A 62 1.46 -6.52 5.67
CA TYR A 62 1.09 -6.07 4.32
C TYR A 62 -0.32 -6.55 3.99
N PRO A 63 -1.38 -5.96 4.58
CA PRO A 63 -2.75 -6.36 4.31
C PRO A 63 -3.17 -6.11 2.85
N ASP A 64 -4.03 -7.00 2.37
CA ASP A 64 -4.95 -6.75 1.27
C ASP A 64 -6.26 -6.24 1.85
N THR A 65 -6.84 -5.20 1.25
CA THR A 65 -8.12 -4.65 1.70
C THR A 65 -8.89 -4.03 0.54
N MET A 66 -10.17 -3.73 0.73
CA MET A 66 -10.97 -2.98 -0.23
C MET A 66 -11.95 -2.06 0.47
N GLY A 67 -12.34 -0.99 -0.21
CA GLY A 67 -13.42 -0.15 0.25
C GLY A 67 -13.69 1.06 -0.63
N VAL A 68 -14.60 1.91 -0.17
CA VAL A 68 -14.97 3.13 -0.90
C VAL A 68 -13.98 4.24 -0.57
N VAL A 69 -13.45 4.91 -1.60
CA VAL A 69 -12.51 6.01 -1.47
C VAL A 69 -13.23 7.32 -1.18
N PHE A 70 -12.74 8.09 -0.21
CA PHE A 70 -13.25 9.44 0.12
C PHE A 70 -12.18 10.33 0.77
N ASN A 71 -12.51 11.62 0.94
CA ASN A 71 -11.71 12.66 1.62
C ASN A 71 -10.23 12.67 1.20
N MET A 72 -9.95 13.13 -0.02
CA MET A 72 -8.63 13.00 -0.64
C MET A 72 -7.86 14.33 -0.57
N GLU A 73 -6.56 14.22 -0.30
CA GLU A 73 -5.63 15.35 -0.27
C GLU A 73 -4.43 15.03 -1.16
N SER A 74 -4.19 15.87 -2.15
CA SER A 74 -3.09 15.74 -3.09
C SER A 74 -1.93 16.66 -2.71
N HIS A 75 -0.73 16.10 -2.55
CA HIS A 75 0.49 16.84 -2.25
C HIS A 75 1.53 16.55 -3.35
N PHE A 76 1.49 17.34 -4.41
CA PHE A 76 2.41 17.23 -5.55
C PHE A 76 3.35 18.44 -5.69
N ASP A 77 3.41 19.30 -4.67
CA ASP A 77 4.25 20.51 -4.68
C ASP A 77 5.75 20.19 -4.69
N ASP A 78 6.14 19.09 -4.06
CA ASP A 78 7.50 18.53 -4.11
C ASP A 78 7.53 17.32 -5.07
N PRO A 79 8.03 17.47 -6.31
CA PRO A 79 8.10 16.37 -7.27
C PRO A 79 9.08 15.26 -6.85
N ALA A 80 9.97 15.50 -5.89
CA ALA A 80 10.82 14.45 -5.34
C ALA A 80 10.05 13.54 -4.36
N ARG A 81 8.93 14.02 -3.81
CA ARG A 81 8.15 13.33 -2.78
C ARG A 81 6.64 13.48 -3.01
N PRO A 82 6.12 13.11 -4.20
CA PRO A 82 4.71 13.21 -4.49
C PRO A 82 3.93 12.27 -3.57
N LYS A 83 2.80 12.76 -3.05
CA LYS A 83 1.98 12.04 -2.09
C LYS A 83 0.50 12.29 -2.35
N MET A 84 -0.28 11.22 -2.27
CA MET A 84 -1.74 11.25 -2.32
C MET A 84 -2.28 10.60 -1.05
N VAL A 85 -3.04 11.36 -0.26
CA VAL A 85 -3.69 10.87 0.95
C VAL A 85 -5.17 10.67 0.66
N PHE A 86 -5.72 9.55 1.10
CA PHE A 86 -7.13 9.23 0.94
C PHE A 86 -7.60 8.35 2.09
N TYR A 87 -8.91 8.24 2.26
CA TYR A 87 -9.51 7.35 3.23
C TYR A 87 -10.31 6.27 2.52
N VAL A 88 -10.20 5.05 3.05
CA VAL A 88 -11.01 3.91 2.62
C VAL A 88 -11.96 3.58 3.75
N ARG A 89 -13.24 3.41 3.42
CA ARG A 89 -14.28 2.96 4.36
C ARG A 89 -14.80 1.60 3.92
N ASP A 90 -14.89 0.69 4.89
CA ASP A 90 -15.54 -0.60 4.75
C ASP A 90 -17.00 -0.55 5.23
N ASN A 91 -17.67 -1.70 5.27
CA ASN A 91 -19.05 -1.82 5.70
C ASN A 91 -19.27 -1.68 7.23
N ILE A 92 -18.22 -1.46 8.03
CA ILE A 92 -18.27 -1.41 9.51
C ILE A 92 -18.13 0.05 10.03
N GLU A 93 -18.40 1.05 9.18
CA GLU A 93 -18.19 2.49 9.47
C GLU A 93 -16.75 2.87 9.86
N SER A 94 -15.80 1.92 9.78
CA SER A 94 -14.41 2.15 10.08
C SER A 94 -13.73 2.79 8.87
N GLN A 95 -12.90 3.80 9.12
CA GLN A 95 -12.12 4.47 8.09
C GLN A 95 -10.64 4.25 8.33
N ILE A 96 -9.92 3.94 7.25
CA ILE A 96 -8.49 3.73 7.28
C ILE A 96 -7.84 4.77 6.38
N LYS A 97 -6.89 5.51 6.94
CA LYS A 97 -6.06 6.45 6.20
C LYS A 97 -5.09 5.67 5.31
N CYS A 98 -4.98 6.08 4.06
CA CYS A 98 -4.14 5.48 3.05
C CYS A 98 -3.27 6.56 2.40
N VAL A 99 -2.01 6.23 2.12
CA VAL A 99 -1.01 7.15 1.60
C VAL A 99 -0.28 6.51 0.42
N ALA A 100 -0.61 6.94 -0.79
CA ALA A 100 0.19 6.61 -1.96
C ALA A 100 1.35 7.59 -2.11
N THR A 101 2.54 7.08 -2.44
CA THR A 101 3.79 7.83 -2.57
C THR A 101 4.48 7.52 -3.90
N GLY A 102 5.30 8.44 -4.39
CA GLY A 102 6.09 8.23 -5.61
C GLY A 102 5.21 7.99 -6.84
N ASP A 103 5.61 7.03 -7.68
CA ASP A 103 4.86 6.66 -8.90
C ASP A 103 3.42 6.20 -8.61
N HIS A 104 3.19 5.56 -7.46
CA HIS A 104 1.84 5.17 -7.04
C HIS A 104 0.94 6.39 -6.81
N ALA A 105 1.49 7.51 -6.32
CA ALA A 105 0.71 8.73 -6.12
C ALA A 105 0.21 9.29 -7.46
N TYR A 106 1.07 9.33 -8.48
CA TYR A 106 0.69 9.76 -9.83
C TYR A 106 -0.32 8.80 -10.47
N ALA A 107 -0.04 7.49 -10.43
CA ALA A 107 -0.94 6.48 -10.96
C ALA A 107 -2.32 6.52 -10.28
N PHE A 108 -2.36 6.77 -8.97
CA PHE A 108 -3.61 6.87 -8.22
C PHE A 108 -4.41 8.11 -8.64
N ARG A 109 -3.75 9.27 -8.75
CA ARG A 109 -4.37 10.51 -9.24
C ARG A 109 -4.98 10.31 -10.63
N ASP A 110 -4.19 9.81 -11.57
CA ASP A 110 -4.62 9.65 -12.96
C ASP A 110 -5.73 8.60 -13.08
N GLY A 111 -5.62 7.49 -12.34
CA GLY A 111 -6.66 6.45 -12.28
C GLY A 111 -7.97 6.98 -11.70
N LEU A 112 -7.90 7.81 -10.66
CA LEU A 112 -9.08 8.44 -10.06
C LEU A 112 -9.72 9.47 -11.00
N GLU A 113 -8.93 10.27 -11.71
CA GLU A 113 -9.45 11.20 -12.72
C GLU A 113 -10.24 10.48 -13.81
N ASN A 114 -9.78 9.30 -14.23
CA ASN A 114 -10.51 8.44 -15.17
C ASN A 114 -11.83 7.88 -14.60
N MET A 115 -12.00 7.90 -13.28
CA MET A 115 -13.23 7.47 -12.59
C MET A 115 -14.19 8.65 -12.33
N ARG A 116 -13.86 9.88 -12.75
CA ARG A 116 -14.75 11.04 -12.62
C ARG A 116 -16.09 10.76 -13.30
N GLY A 117 -17.18 11.04 -12.58
CA GLY A 117 -18.55 10.85 -13.09
C GLY A 117 -19.12 9.44 -12.92
N HIS A 118 -18.32 8.47 -12.45
CA HIS A 118 -18.77 7.08 -12.24
C HIS A 118 -19.43 6.83 -10.88
N GLY A 119 -19.66 7.86 -10.07
CA GLY A 119 -20.26 7.76 -8.74
C GLY A 119 -19.26 7.24 -7.69
N GLN A 120 -19.70 6.33 -6.83
CA GLN A 120 -18.84 5.72 -5.81
C GLN A 120 -17.68 4.94 -6.46
N VAL A 121 -16.46 5.23 -6.01
CA VAL A 121 -15.24 4.54 -6.46
C VAL A 121 -14.79 3.57 -5.39
N ILE A 122 -14.79 2.28 -5.72
CA ILE A 122 -14.22 1.23 -4.88
C ILE A 122 -12.78 1.03 -5.31
N VAL A 123 -11.89 0.99 -4.32
CA VAL A 123 -10.50 0.61 -4.52
C VAL A 123 -10.23 -0.72 -3.85
N VAL A 124 -9.52 -1.60 -4.55
CA VAL A 124 -8.90 -2.79 -3.99
C VAL A 124 -7.42 -2.48 -3.81
N LEU A 125 -6.94 -2.60 -2.58
CA LEU A 125 -5.56 -2.38 -2.15
C LEU A 125 -4.89 -3.73 -1.94
N LYS A 126 -3.71 -3.94 -2.52
CA LYS A 126 -2.97 -5.19 -2.45
C LYS A 126 -1.56 -4.97 -1.92
N ILE A 127 -1.17 -5.70 -0.88
CA ILE A 127 0.16 -5.67 -0.25
C ILE A 127 0.51 -4.25 0.22
N TRP A 128 -0.43 -3.56 0.88
CA TRP A 128 -0.19 -2.21 1.41
C TRP A 128 0.45 -2.29 2.78
N ARG A 129 1.45 -1.45 3.04
CA ARG A 129 2.23 -1.51 4.28
C ARG A 129 1.48 -0.85 5.42
N VAL A 130 1.31 -1.53 6.56
CA VAL A 130 0.87 -0.87 7.80
C VAL A 130 2.01 -0.04 8.35
N TRP A 131 1.75 1.25 8.56
CA TRP A 131 2.62 2.17 9.27
C TRP A 131 1.96 2.63 10.57
N SER A 132 2.76 2.73 11.61
CA SER A 132 2.42 3.37 12.88
C SER A 132 3.54 4.34 13.22
N PHE A 133 3.19 5.59 13.53
CA PHE A 133 4.16 6.56 14.04
C PHE A 133 3.91 6.81 15.53
N PHE A 134 4.82 6.33 16.37
CA PHE A 134 4.77 6.58 17.80
C PHE A 134 5.26 8.00 18.11
N TYR A 135 4.34 8.92 18.42
CA TYR A 135 4.71 10.19 19.04
C TYR A 135 4.73 10.02 20.56
N TYR A 136 5.80 10.48 21.23
CA TYR A 136 5.90 10.51 22.70
C TYR A 136 4.83 11.40 23.39
N PHE A 137 3.94 12.08 22.64
CA PHE A 137 2.95 13.03 23.17
C PHE A 137 1.54 12.98 22.51
N GLY A 138 1.19 11.97 21.69
CA GLY A 138 -0.14 11.94 21.09
C GLY A 138 -0.42 10.76 20.16
N SER A 139 -1.73 10.45 20.03
CA SER A 139 -2.40 9.31 19.36
C SER A 139 -1.57 8.56 18.33
N ASP A 140 -1.53 7.23 18.47
CA ASP A 140 -1.02 6.32 17.45
C ASP A 140 -1.84 6.49 16.16
N GLU A 141 -1.33 7.24 15.19
CA GLU A 141 -1.90 7.26 13.85
C GLU A 141 -1.41 6.01 13.11
N LEU A 142 -2.37 5.12 12.82
CA LEU A 142 -2.20 3.96 11.95
C LEU A 142 -2.68 4.33 10.54
N TRP A 143 -1.85 4.08 9.54
CA TRP A 143 -2.23 4.22 8.13
C TRP A 143 -1.61 3.13 7.26
N LEU A 144 -2.18 2.97 6.07
CA LEU A 144 -1.64 2.13 5.01
C LEU A 144 -0.81 2.99 4.05
N GLU A 145 0.32 2.50 3.58
CA GLU A 145 1.15 3.22 2.59
C GLU A 145 1.73 2.34 1.48
N THR A 146 2.19 2.98 0.41
CA THR A 146 2.83 2.33 -0.75
C THR A 146 4.36 2.36 -0.72
N GLU A 147 4.97 2.88 0.35
CA GLU A 147 6.42 2.88 0.48
C GLU A 147 6.94 1.43 0.52
N GLY A 148 8.03 1.17 -0.22
CA GLY A 148 8.56 -0.18 -0.44
C GLY A 148 8.26 -0.77 -1.82
N GLY A 149 7.31 -0.19 -2.56
CA GLY A 149 7.08 -0.50 -3.99
C GLY A 149 6.45 -1.86 -4.28
N LEU A 150 5.98 -2.57 -3.26
CA LEU A 150 5.24 -3.84 -3.39
C LEU A 150 3.74 -3.65 -3.60
N SER A 151 3.21 -2.52 -3.15
CA SER A 151 1.79 -2.24 -3.13
C SER A 151 1.24 -2.14 -4.54
N ASP A 152 0.06 -2.70 -4.77
CA ASP A 152 -0.72 -2.53 -5.99
C ASP A 152 -2.13 -2.05 -5.62
N PHE A 153 -2.84 -1.45 -6.57
CA PHE A 153 -4.23 -1.06 -6.36
C PHE A 153 -5.02 -1.09 -7.67
N ARG A 154 -6.33 -1.31 -7.55
CA ARG A 154 -7.25 -1.29 -8.68
C ARG A 154 -8.54 -0.59 -8.33
N PHE A 155 -8.99 0.28 -9.22
CA PHE A 155 -10.29 0.92 -9.12
C PHE A 155 -11.35 0.07 -9.80
N ASN A 156 -12.46 -0.19 -9.09
CA ASN A 156 -13.63 -0.93 -9.57
C ASN A 156 -13.29 -2.19 -10.41
N PRO A 157 -12.42 -3.10 -9.94
CA PRO A 157 -12.12 -4.30 -10.70
C PRO A 157 -13.34 -5.22 -10.75
N PHE A 158 -13.50 -5.95 -11.87
CA PHE A 158 -14.58 -6.94 -12.04
C PHE A 158 -14.28 -8.21 -11.24
N LEU A 159 -14.57 -8.18 -9.94
CA LEU A 159 -14.38 -9.28 -9.00
C LEU A 159 -15.69 -9.58 -8.25
N PRO A 160 -16.03 -10.86 -7.98
CA PRO A 160 -17.22 -11.21 -7.20
C PRO A 160 -17.31 -10.47 -5.87
N GLU A 161 -16.19 -10.34 -5.15
CA GLU A 161 -16.10 -9.67 -3.86
C GLU A 161 -16.44 -8.17 -3.96
N VAL A 162 -16.07 -7.53 -5.07
CA VAL A 162 -16.39 -6.12 -5.33
C VAL A 162 -17.88 -5.94 -5.61
N GLU A 163 -18.49 -6.86 -6.35
CA GLU A 163 -19.93 -6.81 -6.62
C GLU A 163 -20.76 -7.10 -5.35
N GLU A 164 -20.34 -8.05 -4.52
CA GLU A 164 -20.92 -8.27 -3.19
C GLU A 164 -20.78 -7.02 -2.31
N PHE A 165 -19.59 -6.41 -2.28
CA PHE A 165 -19.33 -5.19 -1.52
C PHE A 165 -20.19 -4.01 -2.00
N ARG A 166 -20.41 -3.86 -3.31
CA ARG A 166 -21.32 -2.84 -3.88
C ARG A 166 -22.76 -3.00 -3.45
N GLN A 167 -23.21 -4.24 -3.31
CA GLN A 167 -24.58 -4.56 -2.90
C GLN A 167 -24.77 -4.50 -1.38
N SER A 168 -23.67 -4.42 -0.62
CA SER A 168 -23.68 -4.27 0.83
C SER A 168 -24.26 -2.90 1.27
N PRO A 169 -24.68 -2.74 2.54
CA PRO A 169 -25.46 -1.58 3.01
C PRO A 169 -24.80 -0.19 2.92
N LEU A 170 -23.60 -0.06 2.35
CA LEU A 170 -22.97 1.21 1.99
C LEU A 170 -23.83 2.08 1.04
N ARG A 171 -24.81 1.48 0.35
CA ARG A 171 -25.78 2.21 -0.48
C ARG A 171 -26.68 3.16 0.32
N SER A 172 -26.85 2.90 1.62
CA SER A 172 -27.69 3.68 2.55
C SER A 172 -26.93 4.71 3.39
N ASP A 173 -25.59 4.78 3.32
CA ASP A 173 -24.81 5.76 4.08
C ASP A 173 -24.91 7.17 3.43
N PRO A 174 -25.53 8.16 4.09
CA PRO A 174 -25.69 9.52 3.56
C PRO A 174 -24.36 10.25 3.30
N TYR A 175 -23.28 9.86 3.98
CA TYR A 175 -21.96 10.47 3.83
C TYR A 175 -21.28 10.06 2.52
N VAL A 176 -21.45 8.79 2.12
CA VAL A 176 -20.92 8.26 0.85
C VAL A 176 -21.71 8.83 -0.34
N GLN A 177 -23.01 9.11 -0.17
CA GLN A 177 -23.81 9.79 -1.20
C GLN A 177 -23.45 11.27 -1.37
N ARG A 178 -23.07 11.98 -0.29
CA ARG A 178 -22.71 13.41 -0.35
C ARG A 178 -21.28 13.69 -0.79
N HIS A 179 -20.33 12.79 -0.49
CA HIS A 179 -18.91 12.97 -0.83
C HIS A 179 -18.41 12.06 -1.96
N GLY A 180 -19.26 11.18 -2.52
CA GLY A 180 -18.97 10.42 -3.74
C GLY A 180 -18.86 11.27 -5.02
N ALA A 181 -19.00 12.59 -4.90
CA ALA A 181 -18.65 13.55 -5.92
C ALA A 181 -17.38 14.28 -5.47
N ILE A 182 -16.28 13.93 -6.13
CA ILE A 182 -14.99 14.60 -6.15
C ILE A 182 -15.19 16.12 -5.97
N GLY A 183 -14.79 16.63 -4.80
CA GLY A 183 -14.60 18.06 -4.61
C GLY A 183 -13.47 18.57 -5.51
N PRO A 184 -13.44 19.88 -5.85
CA PRO A 184 -12.34 20.43 -6.63
C PRO A 184 -11.00 20.21 -5.90
N LEU A 185 -9.98 19.79 -6.66
CA LEU A 185 -8.57 19.85 -6.28
C LEU A 185 -8.13 21.30 -6.10
#